data_AF-A0A0B1S2G1-F1
#
_entry.id   AF-A0A0B1S2G1-F1
#
_cell.length_a   1.000
_cell.length_b   1.000
_cell.length_c   1.000
_cell.angle_alpha   90.00
_cell.angle_beta   90.00
_cell.angle_gamma   90.00
#
_symmetry.space_group_name_H-M   'P 1'
#
loop_
_entity.id
_entity.type
_entity.pdbx_description
1 polymer ?
#
loop_
_entity_poly.entity_id
_entity_poly.type
_entity_poly.pdbx_seq_one_letter_code
_entity_poly.pdbx_strand_id
1 'polypeptide(L)'
;MKKKIANVYKTMLVSSTPDEIEVVLRFLGKSRQISDEEKLSAFSKALDELVEKGVELDEENDGSSAADFISIVNNVVKVILILNSAGRPYVMPRKMTNYLFGKFGKLHLIHASDRKDIMKVLASFTYFGTYEEPDDFSCVVKLFDYLRGLLPDPRVVDVDADDGYIEQNNDREWDIEFTELELVSVVMYNLLQRHRFIAKELYAVGDIWKPRFQYLVNIIRVFTRRLKKKLDDDAENGEQDIRNAKLLKVANNVGLIANCFLVNICDLHVKVLPSWAQAQKRKGKNLAQ
;
A
#
# COMPACT_ATOMS: atom_id res chain seq x y z
N MET A 1 28.92 -12.21 24.53
CA MET A 1 29.33 -11.22 23.50
C MET A 1 28.26 -11.03 22.43
N LYS A 2 27.76 -12.09 21.78
CA LYS A 2 26.71 -12.01 20.74
C LYS A 2 25.43 -11.24 21.14
N LYS A 3 24.86 -11.52 22.32
CA LYS A 3 23.72 -10.74 22.88
C LYS A 3 23.99 -9.24 23.00
N LYS A 4 25.23 -8.83 23.32
CA LYS A 4 25.60 -7.40 23.41
C LYS A 4 25.60 -6.77 22.01
N ILE A 5 26.13 -7.48 21.00
CA ILE A 5 26.15 -7.02 19.61
C ILE A 5 24.71 -6.89 19.06
N ALA A 6 23.85 -7.89 19.32
CA ALA A 6 22.44 -7.82 18.94
C ALA A 6 21.72 -6.62 19.58
N ASN A 7 22.00 -6.32 20.86
CA ASN A 7 21.46 -5.14 21.52
C ASN A 7 21.97 -3.82 20.92
N VAL A 8 23.25 -3.73 20.52
CA VAL A 8 23.78 -2.54 19.83
C VAL A 8 23.01 -2.28 18.52
N TYR A 9 22.81 -3.33 17.72
CA TYR A 9 22.01 -3.20 16.50
C TYR A 9 20.56 -2.80 16.78
N LYS A 10 19.94 -3.36 17.81
CA LYS A 10 18.59 -2.95 18.25
C LYS A 10 18.55 -1.46 18.60
N THR A 11 19.50 -0.97 19.40
CA THR A 11 19.59 0.46 19.75
C THR A 11 19.78 1.33 18.50
N MET A 12 20.68 0.95 17.59
CA MET A 12 20.89 1.66 16.32
C MET A 12 19.59 1.75 15.50
N LEU A 13 18.86 0.64 15.35
CA LEU A 13 17.60 0.62 14.61
C LEU A 13 16.54 1.55 15.22
N VAL A 14 16.51 1.70 16.54
CA VAL A 14 15.53 2.55 17.22
C VAL A 14 15.90 4.03 17.16
N SER A 15 17.19 4.36 17.26
CA SER A 15 17.66 5.76 17.32
C SER A 15 17.96 6.38 15.96
N SER A 16 17.99 5.59 14.90
CA SER A 16 18.40 6.05 13.57
C SER A 16 17.31 6.82 12.84
N THR A 17 17.73 7.71 11.94
CA THR A 17 16.85 8.32 10.95
C THR A 17 16.41 7.29 9.88
N PRO A 18 15.36 7.56 9.09
CA PRO A 18 14.94 6.66 8.02
C PRO A 18 16.05 6.30 7.04
N ASP A 19 16.99 7.20 6.75
CA ASP A 19 18.09 6.95 5.81
C ASP A 19 19.21 6.10 6.45
N GLU A 20 19.48 6.32 7.72
CA GLU A 20 20.44 5.52 8.48
C GLU A 20 19.96 4.08 8.69
N ILE A 21 18.64 3.87 8.84
CA ILE A 21 18.07 2.53 9.03
C ILE A 21 18.44 1.59 7.88
N GLU A 22 18.43 2.06 6.64
CA GLU A 22 18.81 1.21 5.51
C GLU A 22 20.28 0.76 5.62
N VAL A 23 21.16 1.66 6.05
CA VAL A 23 22.58 1.37 6.28
C VAL A 23 22.75 0.36 7.42
N VAL A 24 22.09 0.60 8.56
CA VAL A 24 22.11 -0.31 9.73
C VAL A 24 21.61 -1.70 9.34
N LEU A 25 20.52 -1.78 8.58
CA LEU A 25 19.93 -3.04 8.12
C LEU A 25 20.86 -3.79 7.17
N ARG A 26 21.52 -3.09 6.23
CA ARG A 26 22.53 -3.71 5.35
C ARG A 26 23.71 -4.28 6.15
N PHE A 27 24.20 -3.56 7.16
CA PHE A 27 25.27 -4.06 8.04
C PHE A 27 24.83 -5.27 8.87
N LEU A 28 23.66 -5.19 9.49
CA LEU A 28 23.10 -6.27 10.30
C LEU A 28 22.87 -7.54 9.46
N GLY A 29 22.33 -7.39 8.25
CA GLY A 29 22.13 -8.49 7.32
C GLY A 29 23.44 -9.23 6.99
N LYS A 30 24.52 -8.49 6.72
CA LYS A 30 25.85 -9.04 6.40
C LYS A 30 26.64 -9.52 7.61
N SER A 31 26.23 -9.17 8.83
CA SER A 31 26.95 -9.52 10.04
C SER A 31 27.02 -11.04 10.20
N ARG A 32 28.25 -11.55 10.37
CA ARG A 32 28.54 -12.96 10.70
C ARG A 32 28.75 -13.17 12.21
N GLN A 33 28.73 -12.07 12.99
CA GLN A 33 29.01 -12.10 14.42
C GLN A 33 27.82 -12.59 15.26
N ILE A 34 26.60 -12.51 14.70
CA ILE A 34 25.36 -12.96 15.31
C ILE A 34 24.58 -13.86 14.34
N SER A 35 23.88 -14.84 14.89
CA SER A 35 23.04 -15.79 14.15
C SER A 35 21.80 -15.11 13.56
N ASP A 36 21.14 -15.78 12.61
CA ASP A 36 19.91 -15.23 12.01
C ASP A 36 18.75 -15.11 13.00
N GLU A 37 18.68 -15.99 14.00
CA GLU A 37 17.74 -15.90 15.12
C GLU A 37 18.01 -14.67 16.00
N GLU A 38 19.28 -14.38 16.29
CA GLU A 38 19.66 -13.18 17.05
C GLU A 38 19.37 -11.90 16.27
N LYS A 39 19.53 -11.91 14.94
CA LYS A 39 19.11 -10.80 14.08
C LYS A 39 17.60 -10.59 14.14
N LEU A 40 16.82 -11.66 13.98
CA LEU A 40 15.36 -11.62 14.10
C LEU A 40 14.91 -11.09 15.47
N SER A 41 15.53 -11.55 16.55
CA SER A 41 15.24 -11.06 17.89
C SER A 41 15.56 -9.57 18.06
N ALA A 42 16.67 -9.09 17.48
CA ALA A 42 17.00 -7.67 17.50
C ALA A 42 15.98 -6.83 16.70
N PHE A 43 15.52 -7.34 15.56
CA PHE A 43 14.48 -6.70 14.76
C PHE A 43 13.15 -6.59 15.48
N SER A 44 12.64 -7.71 16.02
CA SER A 44 11.36 -7.72 16.74
C SER A 44 11.39 -6.75 17.92
N LYS A 45 12.46 -6.77 18.72
CA LYS A 45 12.60 -5.85 19.87
C LYS A 45 12.73 -4.38 19.46
N ALA A 46 13.38 -4.09 18.33
CA ALA A 46 13.48 -2.73 17.82
C ALA A 46 12.12 -2.23 17.33
N LEU A 47 11.38 -3.09 16.61
CA LEU A 47 10.02 -2.81 16.17
C LEU A 47 9.07 -2.57 17.34
N ASP A 48 9.13 -3.40 18.39
CA ASP A 48 8.30 -3.24 19.58
C ASP A 48 8.55 -1.89 20.27
N GLU A 49 9.81 -1.49 20.45
CA GLU A 49 10.17 -0.20 21.07
C GLU A 49 9.80 0.99 20.18
N LEU A 50 9.98 0.89 18.86
CA LEU A 50 9.55 1.94 17.92
C LEU A 50 8.04 2.13 17.95
N VAL A 51 7.27 1.05 18.05
CA VAL A 51 5.81 1.13 18.17
C VAL A 51 5.40 1.76 19.50
N GLU A 52 6.04 1.39 20.61
CA GLU A 52 5.76 2.00 21.93
C GLU A 52 5.97 3.51 21.89
N LYS A 53 7.14 3.95 21.43
CA LYS A 53 7.42 5.39 21.24
C LYS A 53 6.44 6.05 20.30
N GLY A 54 6.05 5.35 19.23
CA GLY A 54 5.08 5.84 18.27
C GLY A 54 3.71 6.09 18.91
N VAL A 55 3.24 5.15 19.75
CA VAL A 55 1.96 5.26 20.47
C VAL A 55 2.00 6.39 21.48
N GLU A 56 3.06 6.48 22.29
CA GLU A 56 3.25 7.59 23.25
C GLU A 56 3.19 8.94 22.53
N LEU A 57 3.89 9.09 21.40
CA LEU A 57 3.83 10.32 20.60
C LEU A 57 2.45 10.59 19.99
N ASP A 58 1.63 9.59 19.69
CA ASP A 58 0.27 9.82 19.20
C ASP A 58 -0.67 10.34 20.29
N GLU A 59 -0.47 9.89 21.52
CA GLU A 59 -1.24 10.28 22.70
C GLU A 59 -0.86 11.69 23.17
N GLU A 60 0.42 12.04 23.05
CA GLU A 60 0.98 13.34 23.46
C GLU A 60 0.78 14.47 22.45
N ASN A 61 0.40 14.18 21.19
CA ASN A 61 0.35 15.19 20.13
C ASN A 61 -1.06 15.72 19.79
N ASP A 62 -1.27 17.01 20.06
CA ASP A 62 -2.34 17.88 19.55
C ASP A 62 -2.08 18.39 18.12
N GLY A 63 -0.98 17.96 17.48
CA GLY A 63 -0.57 18.39 16.13
C GLY A 63 0.76 19.15 16.05
N SER A 64 1.57 19.19 17.12
CA SER A 64 2.80 19.99 17.20
C SER A 64 4.10 19.27 16.82
N SER A 65 4.18 17.93 16.82
CA SER A 65 5.37 17.16 16.38
C SER A 65 5.11 16.20 15.20
N ALA A 66 4.52 16.70 14.11
CA ALA A 66 4.28 15.91 12.90
C ALA A 66 5.57 15.25 12.34
N ALA A 67 6.73 15.88 12.51
CA ALA A 67 8.02 15.35 12.04
C ALA A 67 8.46 14.07 12.77
N ASP A 68 8.37 14.04 14.10
CA ASP A 68 8.78 12.88 14.91
C ASP A 68 7.84 11.69 14.68
N PHE A 69 6.54 11.97 14.57
CA PHE A 69 5.54 10.99 14.18
C PHE A 69 5.85 10.33 12.82
N ILE A 70 6.11 11.14 11.78
CA ILE A 70 6.43 10.64 10.43
C ILE A 70 7.72 9.81 10.46
N SER A 71 8.73 10.27 11.19
CA SER A 71 10.01 9.56 11.33
C SER A 71 9.83 8.16 11.91
N ILE A 72 9.07 8.01 12.99
CA ILE A 72 8.83 6.70 13.62
C ILE A 72 8.06 5.76 12.69
N VAL A 73 6.99 6.23 12.05
CA VAL A 73 6.21 5.42 11.11
C VAL A 73 7.09 4.93 9.95
N ASN A 74 7.90 5.83 9.38
CA ASN A 74 8.83 5.48 8.30
C ASN A 74 9.88 4.46 8.75
N ASN A 75 10.40 4.60 9.96
CA ASN A 75 11.36 3.65 10.53
C ASN A 75 10.77 2.24 10.68
N VAL A 76 9.56 2.15 11.24
CA VAL A 76 8.82 0.89 11.35
C VAL A 76 8.61 0.25 9.97
N VAL A 77 8.13 1.03 9.00
CA VAL A 77 7.83 0.58 7.63
C VAL A 77 9.10 0.10 6.92
N LYS A 78 10.21 0.83 7.02
CA LYS A 78 11.49 0.45 6.40
C LYS A 78 12.04 -0.85 6.97
N VAL A 79 12.00 -1.04 8.30
CA VAL A 79 12.41 -2.29 8.94
C VAL A 79 11.55 -3.46 8.44
N ILE A 80 10.24 -3.28 8.37
CA ILE A 80 9.30 -4.30 7.89
C ILE A 80 9.52 -4.63 6.40
N LEU A 81 9.69 -3.62 5.53
CA LEU A 81 9.98 -3.82 4.11
C LEU A 81 11.23 -4.69 3.91
N ILE A 82 12.28 -4.39 4.67
CA ILE A 82 13.55 -5.10 4.55
C ILE A 82 13.44 -6.54 5.08
N LEU A 83 12.73 -6.76 6.19
CA LEU A 83 12.42 -8.10 6.69
C LEU A 83 11.69 -8.96 5.64
N ASN A 84 10.66 -8.40 5.02
CA ASN A 84 9.91 -9.07 3.96
C ASN A 84 10.78 -9.34 2.72
N SER A 85 11.63 -8.39 2.33
CA SER A 85 12.54 -8.55 1.18
C SER A 85 13.60 -9.64 1.39
N ALA A 86 13.97 -9.92 2.64
CA ALA A 86 14.93 -10.95 2.99
C ALA A 86 14.34 -12.37 2.92
N GLY A 87 13.08 -12.53 2.50
CA GLY A 87 12.41 -13.82 2.36
C GLY A 87 12.17 -14.53 3.69
N ARG A 88 12.23 -13.79 4.81
CA ARG A 88 11.96 -14.33 6.14
C ARG A 88 10.45 -14.25 6.38
N PRO A 89 9.77 -15.36 6.75
CA PRO A 89 8.37 -15.31 7.11
C PRO A 89 8.23 -14.47 8.38
N TYR A 90 7.71 -13.25 8.23
CA TYR A 90 7.36 -12.36 9.32
C TYR A 90 5.84 -12.22 9.34
N VAL A 91 5.24 -12.55 10.48
CA VAL A 91 3.83 -12.27 10.74
C VAL A 91 3.78 -10.99 11.55
N MET A 92 3.08 -9.98 11.04
CA MET A 92 2.90 -8.70 11.73
C MET A 92 2.05 -8.91 12.99
N PRO A 93 2.61 -8.70 14.20
CA PRO A 93 1.87 -8.92 15.45
C PRO A 93 0.73 -7.91 15.61
N ARG A 94 -0.29 -8.24 16.39
CA ARG A 94 -1.49 -7.40 16.57
C ARG A 94 -1.15 -5.97 16.99
N LYS A 95 -0.21 -5.81 17.93
CA LYS A 95 0.26 -4.49 18.39
C LYS A 95 0.73 -3.61 17.21
N MET A 96 1.47 -4.21 16.28
CA MET A 96 1.95 -3.55 15.07
C MET A 96 0.80 -3.28 14.09
N THR A 97 -0.11 -4.25 13.91
CA THR A 97 -1.32 -4.07 13.09
C THR A 97 -2.13 -2.88 13.57
N ASN A 98 -2.45 -2.83 14.88
CA ASN A 98 -3.19 -1.72 15.50
C ASN A 98 -2.49 -0.38 15.26
N TYR A 99 -1.17 -0.34 15.48
CA TYR A 99 -0.38 0.88 15.32
C TYR A 99 -0.42 1.41 13.88
N LEU A 100 -0.13 0.56 12.89
CA LEU A 100 -0.09 0.97 11.49
C LEU A 100 -1.49 1.23 10.91
N PHE A 101 -2.49 0.42 11.24
CA PHE A 101 -3.86 0.64 10.79
C PHE A 101 -4.46 1.90 11.44
N GLY A 102 -4.08 2.20 12.69
CA GLY A 102 -4.43 3.46 13.35
C GLY A 102 -3.97 4.70 12.57
N LYS A 103 -2.99 4.56 11.66
CA LYS A 103 -2.47 5.68 10.83
C LYS A 103 -3.35 6.01 9.64
N PHE A 104 -4.34 5.20 9.30
CA PHE A 104 -5.21 5.48 8.16
C PHE A 104 -5.87 6.87 8.25
N GLY A 105 -6.23 7.32 9.45
CA GLY A 105 -6.78 8.68 9.66
C GLY A 105 -5.76 9.82 9.54
N LYS A 106 -4.46 9.52 9.62
CA LYS A 106 -3.37 10.49 9.60
C LYS A 106 -2.59 10.48 8.28
N LEU A 107 -3.00 9.67 7.29
CA LEU A 107 -2.28 9.55 6.02
C LEU A 107 -2.11 10.90 5.31
N HIS A 108 -3.12 11.77 5.34
CA HIS A 108 -3.07 13.09 4.72
C HIS A 108 -1.96 14.01 5.27
N LEU A 109 -1.43 13.72 6.48
CA LEU A 109 -0.32 14.47 7.09
C LEU A 109 1.05 13.97 6.61
N ILE A 110 1.11 12.83 5.94
CA ILE A 110 2.35 12.17 5.52
C ILE A 110 2.64 12.54 4.07
N HIS A 111 3.91 12.80 3.73
CA HIS A 111 4.33 13.09 2.37
C HIS A 111 4.02 11.93 1.41
N ALA A 112 3.71 12.23 0.14
CA ALA A 112 3.22 11.24 -0.83
C ALA A 112 4.18 10.07 -1.10
N SER A 113 5.50 10.30 -1.05
CA SER A 113 6.50 9.22 -1.15
C SER A 113 6.33 8.19 -0.05
N ASP A 114 6.18 8.67 1.18
CA ASP A 114 6.22 7.88 2.40
C ASP A 114 4.90 7.12 2.58
N ARG A 115 3.77 7.75 2.21
CA ARG A 115 2.47 7.09 2.13
C ARG A 115 2.51 5.87 1.21
N LYS A 116 3.15 5.98 0.05
CA LYS A 116 3.26 4.85 -0.90
C LYS A 116 4.05 3.68 -0.29
N ASP A 117 5.12 3.95 0.44
CA ASP A 117 5.89 2.89 1.11
C ASP A 117 5.10 2.23 2.25
N ILE A 118 4.40 3.02 3.06
CA ILE A 118 3.47 2.52 4.10
C ILE A 118 2.40 1.63 3.45
N MET A 119 1.72 2.14 2.42
CA MET A 119 0.66 1.40 1.73
C MET A 119 1.18 0.14 1.06
N LYS A 120 2.42 0.14 0.55
CA LYS A 120 3.04 -1.07 -0.01
C LYS A 120 3.31 -2.14 1.02
N VAL A 121 3.73 -1.76 2.23
CA VAL A 121 3.82 -2.69 3.37
C VAL A 121 2.45 -3.28 3.65
N LEU A 122 1.46 -2.44 3.92
CA LEU A 122 0.13 -2.88 4.32
C LEU A 122 -0.58 -3.70 3.23
N ALA A 123 -0.43 -3.31 1.97
CA ALA A 123 -0.97 -4.05 0.84
C ALA A 123 -0.30 -5.43 0.71
N SER A 124 0.98 -5.54 1.02
CA SER A 124 1.67 -6.84 1.03
C SER A 124 1.18 -7.74 2.16
N PHE A 125 1.08 -7.23 3.39
CA PHE A 125 0.60 -8.02 4.54
C PHE A 125 -0.83 -8.48 4.38
N THR A 126 -1.72 -7.58 3.93
CA THR A 126 -3.12 -7.93 3.68
C THR A 126 -3.27 -8.91 2.51
N TYR A 127 -2.46 -8.76 1.45
CA TYR A 127 -2.48 -9.68 0.31
C TYR A 127 -1.99 -11.09 0.65
N PHE A 128 -0.90 -11.20 1.42
CA PHE A 128 -0.37 -12.51 1.84
C PHE A 128 -1.07 -13.08 3.08
N GLY A 129 -1.90 -12.30 3.77
CA GLY A 129 -2.56 -12.69 5.01
C GLY A 129 -1.63 -12.87 6.20
N THR A 130 -0.41 -12.30 6.16
CA THR A 130 0.66 -12.51 7.16
C THR A 130 0.60 -11.52 8.32
N TYR A 131 -0.58 -11.26 8.87
CA TYR A 131 -0.78 -10.34 9.99
C TYR A 131 -1.81 -10.88 10.97
N GLU A 132 -1.65 -10.53 12.25
CA GLU A 132 -2.67 -10.74 13.27
C GLU A 132 -3.73 -9.64 13.20
N GLU A 133 -5.00 -10.02 13.38
CA GLU A 133 -6.14 -9.09 13.32
C GLU A 133 -6.01 -7.95 14.34
N PRO A 134 -6.43 -6.73 13.97
CA PRO A 134 -6.50 -5.62 14.92
C PRO A 134 -7.58 -5.87 15.97
N ASP A 135 -7.52 -5.12 17.08
CA ASP A 135 -8.54 -5.19 18.13
C ASP A 135 -9.88 -4.60 17.68
N ASP A 136 -9.86 -3.61 16.78
CA ASP A 136 -11.04 -3.04 16.14
C ASP A 136 -10.79 -2.68 14.66
N PHE A 137 -11.88 -2.58 13.90
CA PHE A 137 -11.85 -2.27 12.47
C PHE A 137 -12.35 -0.85 12.13
N SER A 138 -12.50 0.02 13.13
CA SER A 138 -12.95 1.41 12.91
C SER A 138 -12.00 2.19 11.99
N CYS A 139 -10.71 1.85 12.04
CA CYS A 139 -9.68 2.37 11.15
C CYS A 139 -9.94 2.08 9.66
N VAL A 140 -10.66 1.00 9.33
CA VAL A 140 -10.97 0.64 7.93
C VAL A 140 -11.90 1.65 7.29
N VAL A 141 -12.83 2.26 8.06
CA VAL A 141 -13.67 3.37 7.57
C VAL A 141 -12.79 4.57 7.19
N LYS A 142 -11.79 4.90 8.01
CA LYS A 142 -10.83 5.98 7.71
C LYS A 142 -10.02 5.69 6.44
N LEU A 143 -9.63 4.44 6.22
CA LEU A 143 -8.97 4.02 4.98
C LEU A 143 -9.90 4.16 3.77
N PHE A 144 -11.19 3.85 3.94
CA PHE A 144 -12.18 3.98 2.87
C PHE A 144 -12.44 5.45 2.51
N ASP A 145 -12.54 6.33 3.51
CA ASP A 145 -12.64 7.77 3.28
C ASP A 145 -11.39 8.33 2.59
N TYR A 146 -10.22 7.86 2.98
CA TYR A 146 -8.98 8.20 2.30
C TYR A 146 -9.00 7.75 0.83
N LEU A 147 -9.38 6.50 0.56
CA LEU A 147 -9.54 5.98 -0.81
C LEU A 147 -10.51 6.83 -1.62
N ARG A 148 -11.68 7.16 -1.06
CA ARG A 148 -12.69 8.03 -1.67
C ARG A 148 -12.14 9.43 -1.97
N GLY A 149 -11.30 9.96 -1.09
CA GLY A 149 -10.63 11.26 -1.24
C GLY A 149 -9.62 11.29 -2.38
N LEU A 150 -9.01 10.15 -2.74
CA LEU A 150 -8.13 10.01 -3.90
C LEU A 150 -8.90 9.95 -5.23
N LEU A 151 -10.22 9.72 -5.20
CA LEU A 151 -11.00 9.57 -6.41
C LEU A 151 -11.38 10.92 -7.01
N PRO A 152 -11.39 11.03 -8.35
CA PRO A 152 -11.81 12.24 -9.02
C PRO A 152 -13.29 12.55 -8.75
N ASP A 153 -13.62 13.83 -8.64
CA ASP A 153 -15.01 14.27 -8.46
C ASP A 153 -15.81 14.08 -9.75
N PRO A 154 -17.03 13.50 -9.66
CA PRO A 154 -17.94 13.44 -10.79
C PRO A 154 -18.27 14.86 -11.22
N ARG A 155 -17.97 15.23 -12.46
CA ARG A 155 -18.36 16.54 -12.98
C ARG A 155 -19.87 16.62 -13.09
N VAL A 156 -20.43 17.80 -12.79
CA VAL A 156 -21.79 18.12 -13.22
C VAL A 156 -21.78 18.11 -14.75
N VAL A 157 -22.66 17.32 -15.33
CA VAL A 157 -22.76 17.19 -16.79
C VAL A 157 -23.26 18.52 -17.33
N ASP A 158 -22.44 19.21 -18.12
CA ASP A 158 -22.92 20.35 -18.89
C ASP A 158 -23.68 19.78 -20.09
N VAL A 159 -25.02 19.86 -20.02
CA VAL A 159 -25.94 19.16 -20.93
C VAL A 159 -25.90 19.75 -22.35
N ASP A 160 -25.28 20.93 -22.50
CA ASP A 160 -25.13 21.65 -23.77
C ASP A 160 -23.80 21.36 -24.48
N ALA A 161 -22.93 20.51 -23.91
CA ALA A 161 -21.70 20.10 -24.57
C ALA A 161 -22.00 18.99 -25.59
N ASP A 162 -21.99 19.39 -26.88
CA ASP A 162 -22.04 18.54 -28.07
C ASP A 162 -21.24 17.24 -27.86
N ASP A 163 -21.72 16.12 -28.41
CA ASP A 163 -21.37 14.69 -28.21
C ASP A 163 -19.86 14.28 -28.23
N GLY A 164 -18.92 15.22 -28.16
CA GLY A 164 -17.49 15.06 -27.91
C GLY A 164 -17.09 15.03 -26.43
N TYR A 165 -17.88 14.41 -25.55
CA TYR A 165 -17.71 14.37 -24.08
C TYR A 165 -16.32 13.92 -23.56
N ILE A 166 -15.43 13.43 -24.44
CA ILE A 166 -14.16 12.76 -24.08
C ILE A 166 -12.95 13.36 -24.84
N GLU A 167 -13.15 14.35 -25.72
CA GLU A 167 -12.05 14.99 -26.48
C GLU A 167 -11.58 16.33 -25.90
N GLN A 168 -12.21 16.82 -24.83
CA GLN A 168 -11.66 17.95 -24.10
C GLN A 168 -10.42 17.50 -23.32
N ASN A 169 -9.25 17.80 -23.87
CA ASN A 169 -7.94 17.76 -23.21
C ASN A 169 -8.06 18.26 -21.76
N ASN A 170 -8.10 17.32 -20.81
CA ASN A 170 -8.15 17.63 -19.39
C ASN A 170 -6.91 17.10 -18.71
N ASP A 171 -5.81 17.84 -18.79
CA ASP A 171 -4.55 17.54 -18.08
C ASP A 171 -4.76 17.28 -16.57
N ARG A 172 -5.86 17.75 -15.97
CA ARG A 172 -6.27 17.46 -14.58
C ARG A 172 -6.79 16.03 -14.32
N GLU A 173 -7.33 15.35 -15.33
CA GLU A 173 -7.76 13.94 -15.20
C GLU A 173 -6.58 12.95 -15.31
N TRP A 174 -5.40 13.45 -15.69
CA TRP A 174 -4.17 12.68 -15.87
C TRP A 174 -3.23 12.69 -14.66
N ASP A 175 -3.55 13.46 -13.61
CA ASP A 175 -2.75 13.53 -12.38
C ASP A 175 -3.21 12.53 -11.30
N ILE A 176 -3.87 11.45 -11.71
CA ILE A 176 -4.23 10.37 -10.80
C ILE A 176 -2.97 9.56 -10.48
N GLU A 177 -2.57 9.56 -9.22
CA GLU A 177 -1.51 8.69 -8.69
C GLU A 177 -1.99 7.22 -8.64
N PHE A 178 -2.11 6.60 -9.82
CA PHE A 178 -2.62 5.23 -9.98
C PHE A 178 -1.90 4.20 -9.10
N THR A 179 -0.61 4.42 -8.82
CA THR A 179 0.17 3.53 -7.94
C THR A 179 -0.32 3.60 -6.50
N GLU A 180 -0.53 4.81 -5.96
CA GLU A 180 -1.10 4.99 -4.62
C GLU A 180 -2.52 4.43 -4.56
N LEU A 181 -3.31 4.71 -5.60
CA LEU A 181 -4.68 4.21 -5.71
C LEU A 181 -4.76 2.68 -5.75
N GLU A 182 -3.88 2.01 -6.48
CA GLU A 182 -3.80 0.53 -6.48
C GLU A 182 -3.46 0.00 -5.08
N LEU A 183 -2.45 0.56 -4.42
CA LEU A 183 -1.99 0.09 -3.11
C LEU A 183 -3.13 0.16 -2.09
N VAL A 184 -3.79 1.33 -1.98
CA VAL A 184 -4.91 1.55 -1.06
C VAL A 184 -6.10 0.65 -1.41
N SER A 185 -6.41 0.52 -2.72
CA SER A 185 -7.50 -0.35 -3.19
C SER A 185 -7.27 -1.82 -2.85
N VAL A 186 -6.02 -2.31 -2.96
CA VAL A 186 -5.66 -3.69 -2.59
C VAL A 186 -5.81 -3.92 -1.09
N VAL A 187 -5.34 -2.99 -0.24
CA VAL A 187 -5.55 -3.09 1.21
C VAL A 187 -7.03 -3.20 1.53
N MET A 188 -7.83 -2.27 0.98
CA MET A 188 -9.29 -2.26 1.19
C MET A 188 -9.94 -3.56 0.70
N TYR A 189 -9.63 -4.00 -0.52
CA TYR A 189 -10.17 -5.22 -1.10
C TYR A 189 -9.94 -6.44 -0.21
N ASN A 190 -8.71 -6.64 0.25
CA ASN A 190 -8.34 -7.80 1.06
C ASN A 190 -9.01 -7.77 2.44
N LEU A 191 -9.09 -6.59 3.07
CA LEU A 191 -9.78 -6.43 4.36
C LEU A 191 -11.28 -6.72 4.23
N LEU A 192 -11.95 -6.18 3.20
CA LEU A 192 -13.37 -6.41 2.98
C LEU A 192 -13.69 -7.85 2.58
N GLN A 193 -12.82 -8.49 1.79
CA GLN A 193 -12.94 -9.89 1.42
C GLN A 193 -12.88 -10.80 2.66
N ARG A 194 -11.97 -10.50 3.59
CA ARG A 194 -11.79 -11.27 4.84
C ARG A 194 -12.88 -10.96 5.88
N HIS A 195 -13.37 -9.72 5.92
CA HIS A 195 -14.29 -9.23 6.94
C HIS A 195 -15.60 -8.70 6.35
N ARG A 196 -16.49 -9.65 6.01
CA ARG A 196 -17.78 -9.35 5.37
C ARG A 196 -18.68 -8.38 6.14
N PHE A 197 -18.55 -8.30 7.47
CA PHE A 197 -19.36 -7.37 8.25
C PHE A 197 -19.02 -5.90 7.94
N ILE A 198 -17.74 -5.57 7.72
CA ILE A 198 -17.30 -4.22 7.34
C ILE A 198 -17.84 -3.87 5.95
N ALA A 199 -17.82 -4.83 5.02
CA ALA A 199 -18.37 -4.64 3.69
C ALA A 199 -19.87 -4.29 3.72
N LYS A 200 -20.63 -4.87 4.65
CA LYS A 200 -22.06 -4.52 4.86
C LYS A 200 -22.24 -3.10 5.38
N GLU A 201 -21.38 -2.64 6.29
CA GLU A 201 -21.41 -1.25 6.78
C GLU A 201 -21.14 -0.26 5.65
N LEU A 202 -20.10 -0.52 4.83
CA LEU A 202 -19.81 0.31 3.65
C LEU A 202 -20.92 0.25 2.60
N TYR A 203 -21.52 -0.93 2.39
CA TYR A 203 -22.65 -1.08 1.47
C TYR A 203 -23.85 -0.22 1.88
N ALA A 204 -24.13 -0.11 3.19
CA ALA A 204 -25.24 0.68 3.72
C ALA A 204 -25.12 2.18 3.40
N VAL A 205 -23.88 2.69 3.26
CA VAL A 205 -23.60 4.07 2.86
C VAL A 205 -23.23 4.19 1.37
N GLY A 206 -23.73 3.26 0.55
CA GLY A 206 -23.50 3.15 -0.88
C GLY A 206 -23.62 4.46 -1.67
N ASP A 207 -24.64 5.25 -1.36
CA ASP A 207 -24.98 6.46 -2.12
C ASP A 207 -23.89 7.54 -2.00
N ILE A 208 -23.06 7.50 -0.95
CA ILE A 208 -21.97 8.46 -0.74
C ILE A 208 -20.77 8.16 -1.65
N TRP A 209 -20.45 6.88 -1.88
CA TRP A 209 -19.21 6.49 -2.55
C TRP A 209 -19.40 5.95 -3.97
N LYS A 210 -20.53 5.30 -4.27
CA LYS A 210 -20.79 4.70 -5.59
C LYS A 210 -20.60 5.67 -6.75
N PRO A 211 -21.06 6.94 -6.70
CA PRO A 211 -20.89 7.87 -7.80
C PRO A 211 -19.42 8.13 -8.18
N ARG A 212 -18.54 8.29 -7.17
CA ARG A 212 -17.10 8.48 -7.40
C ARG A 212 -16.44 7.25 -8.01
N PHE A 213 -16.80 6.05 -7.56
CA PHE A 213 -16.29 4.82 -8.14
C PHE A 213 -16.81 4.56 -9.57
N GLN A 214 -18.06 4.91 -9.87
CA GLN A 214 -18.61 4.86 -11.23
C GLN A 214 -17.83 5.79 -12.17
N TYR A 215 -17.56 7.02 -11.71
CA TYR A 215 -16.77 7.99 -12.47
C TYR A 215 -15.34 7.50 -12.70
N LEU A 216 -14.69 6.95 -11.68
CA LEU A 216 -13.37 6.33 -11.78
C LEU A 216 -13.32 5.24 -12.85
N VAL A 217 -14.30 4.32 -12.87
CA VAL A 217 -14.34 3.23 -13.87
C VAL A 217 -14.42 3.78 -15.30
N ASN A 218 -15.16 4.86 -15.52
CA ASN A 218 -15.23 5.53 -16.82
C ASN A 218 -13.87 6.13 -17.22
N ILE A 219 -13.21 6.83 -16.30
CA ILE A 219 -11.86 7.38 -16.52
C ILE A 219 -10.87 6.26 -16.86
N ILE A 220 -10.84 5.19 -16.06
CA ILE A 220 -9.94 4.04 -16.29
C ILE A 220 -10.19 3.41 -17.65
N ARG A 221 -11.45 3.26 -18.09
CA ARG A 221 -11.78 2.70 -19.39
C ARG A 221 -11.23 3.52 -20.55
N VAL A 222 -11.28 4.85 -20.45
CA VAL A 222 -10.71 5.75 -21.47
C VAL A 222 -9.18 5.73 -21.42
N PHE A 223 -8.63 5.87 -20.21
CA PHE A 223 -7.19 5.87 -19.96
C PHE A 223 -6.50 4.61 -20.47
N THR A 224 -7.00 3.43 -20.08
CA THR A 224 -6.42 2.14 -20.47
C THR A 224 -6.52 1.89 -21.97
N ARG A 225 -7.59 2.37 -22.64
CA ARG A 225 -7.73 2.29 -24.10
C ARG A 225 -6.68 3.14 -24.82
N ARG A 226 -6.49 4.39 -24.39
CA ARG A 226 -5.48 5.30 -24.96
C ARG A 226 -4.07 4.77 -24.73
N LEU A 227 -3.77 4.32 -23.51
CA LEU A 227 -2.47 3.78 -23.15
C LEU A 227 -2.15 2.48 -23.89
N LYS A 228 -3.16 1.61 -24.07
CA LYS A 228 -3.01 0.40 -24.88
C LYS A 228 -2.70 0.72 -26.34
N LYS A 229 -3.46 1.64 -26.96
CA LYS A 229 -3.20 2.07 -28.34
C LYS A 229 -1.76 2.56 -28.50
N LYS A 230 -1.29 3.42 -27.59
CA LYS A 230 0.09 3.90 -27.59
C LYS A 230 1.11 2.75 -27.49
N LEU A 231 0.89 1.80 -26.60
CA LEU A 231 1.79 0.64 -26.45
C LEU A 231 1.79 -0.28 -27.68
N ASP A 232 0.64 -0.43 -28.35
CA ASP A 232 0.54 -1.18 -29.59
C ASP A 232 1.31 -0.44 -30.71
N ASP A 233 1.16 0.88 -30.83
CA ASP A 233 1.91 1.73 -31.77
C ASP A 233 3.43 1.69 -31.49
N ASP A 234 3.85 1.79 -30.22
CA ASP A 234 5.26 1.70 -29.80
C ASP A 234 5.85 0.32 -30.19
N ALA A 235 5.10 -0.75 -29.98
CA ALA A 235 5.53 -2.12 -30.30
C ALA A 235 5.68 -2.34 -31.82
N GLU A 236 4.81 -1.75 -32.64
CA GLU A 236 4.94 -1.76 -34.10
C GLU A 236 6.21 -1.02 -34.56
N ASN A 237 6.63 0.01 -33.83
CA ASN A 237 7.86 0.75 -34.06
C ASN A 237 9.12 0.09 -33.45
N GLY A 238 8.98 -1.07 -32.81
CA GLY A 238 10.08 -1.79 -32.14
C GLY A 238 10.51 -1.17 -30.81
N GLU A 239 9.75 -0.24 -30.26
CA GLU A 239 9.97 0.35 -28.94
C GLU A 239 9.21 -0.45 -27.86
N GLN A 240 9.80 -0.58 -26.67
CA GLN A 240 9.13 -1.24 -25.54
C GLN A 240 9.12 -0.31 -24.32
N ASP A 241 8.04 0.46 -24.17
CA ASP A 241 7.86 1.32 -22.99
C ASP A 241 7.38 0.50 -21.78
N ILE A 242 8.35 0.00 -21.00
CA ILE A 242 8.12 -0.75 -19.76
C ILE A 242 7.31 0.08 -18.73
N ARG A 243 7.47 1.40 -18.71
CA ARG A 243 6.77 2.28 -17.76
C ARG A 243 5.29 2.34 -18.10
N ASN A 244 4.95 2.55 -19.36
CA ASN A 244 3.57 2.55 -19.83
C ASN A 244 2.91 1.18 -19.64
N ALA A 245 3.64 0.09 -19.91
CA ALA A 245 3.13 -1.27 -19.67
C ALA A 245 2.82 -1.52 -18.18
N LYS A 246 3.70 -1.06 -17.28
CA LYS A 246 3.47 -1.14 -15.84
C LYS A 246 2.26 -0.31 -15.42
N LEU A 247 2.14 0.92 -15.92
CA LEU A 247 1.03 1.81 -15.63
C LEU A 247 -0.32 1.23 -16.11
N LEU A 248 -0.34 0.59 -17.28
CA LEU A 248 -1.52 -0.12 -17.77
C LEU A 248 -1.94 -1.26 -16.83
N LYS A 249 -0.99 -2.03 -16.29
CA LYS A 249 -1.27 -3.07 -15.30
C LYS A 249 -1.90 -2.50 -14.03
N VAL A 250 -1.33 -1.41 -13.51
CA VAL A 250 -1.82 -0.72 -12.31
C VAL A 250 -3.25 -0.22 -12.53
N ALA A 251 -3.51 0.49 -13.64
CA ALA A 251 -4.83 1.03 -13.97
C ALA A 251 -5.88 -0.07 -14.14
N ASN A 252 -5.53 -1.20 -14.78
CA ASN A 252 -6.41 -2.35 -14.89
C ASN A 252 -6.76 -2.97 -13.53
N ASN A 253 -5.78 -3.10 -12.62
CA ASN A 253 -6.03 -3.61 -11.27
C ASN A 253 -6.98 -2.70 -10.48
N VAL A 254 -6.78 -1.38 -10.54
CA VAL A 254 -7.70 -0.41 -9.92
C VAL A 254 -9.10 -0.54 -10.52
N GLY A 255 -9.22 -0.61 -11.85
CA GLY A 255 -10.51 -0.73 -12.53
C GLY A 255 -11.25 -2.03 -12.17
N LEU A 256 -10.51 -3.13 -12.03
CA LEU A 256 -11.06 -4.41 -11.61
C LEU A 256 -11.60 -4.34 -10.17
N ILE A 257 -10.83 -3.79 -9.23
CA ILE A 257 -11.25 -3.64 -7.83
C ILE A 257 -12.46 -2.70 -7.74
N ALA A 258 -12.43 -1.56 -8.42
CA ALA A 258 -13.53 -0.60 -8.44
C ALA A 258 -14.84 -1.24 -8.94
N ASN A 259 -14.77 -2.03 -10.02
CA ASN A 259 -15.92 -2.80 -10.51
C ASN A 259 -16.41 -3.83 -9.49
N CYS A 260 -15.53 -4.52 -8.77
CA CYS A 260 -15.94 -5.45 -7.72
C CYS A 260 -16.75 -4.74 -6.62
N PHE A 261 -16.30 -3.55 -6.20
CA PHE A 261 -17.03 -2.76 -5.20
C PHE A 261 -18.41 -2.32 -5.72
N LEU A 262 -18.49 -1.87 -6.98
CA LEU A 262 -19.74 -1.43 -7.59
C LEU A 262 -20.76 -2.56 -7.79
N VAL A 263 -20.31 -3.74 -8.23
CA VAL A 263 -21.17 -4.90 -8.46
C VAL A 263 -21.69 -5.44 -7.14
N ASN A 264 -20.78 -5.82 -6.23
CA ASN A 264 -21.14 -6.32 -4.92
C ASN A 264 -19.95 -6.28 -3.96
N ILE A 265 -19.80 -5.17 -3.24
CA ILE A 265 -18.76 -5.02 -2.21
C ILE A 265 -18.82 -6.10 -1.11
N CYS A 266 -19.97 -6.74 -0.89
CA CYS A 266 -20.17 -7.79 0.10
C CYS A 266 -19.77 -9.21 -0.39
N ASP A 267 -19.36 -9.36 -1.65
CA ASP A 267 -19.03 -10.66 -2.27
C ASP A 267 -17.80 -10.55 -3.20
N LEU A 268 -16.63 -10.39 -2.57
CA LEU A 268 -15.35 -10.22 -3.24
C LEU A 268 -14.65 -11.57 -3.44
N HIS A 269 -14.62 -12.08 -4.67
CA HIS A 269 -14.03 -13.39 -5.01
C HIS A 269 -12.99 -13.34 -6.15
N VAL A 270 -12.87 -12.20 -6.83
CA VAL A 270 -11.94 -12.01 -7.94
C VAL A 270 -10.49 -12.03 -7.44
N LYS A 271 -9.65 -12.85 -8.06
CA LYS A 271 -8.22 -12.88 -7.74
C LYS A 271 -7.51 -11.66 -8.34
N VAL A 272 -7.19 -10.68 -7.51
CA VAL A 272 -6.35 -9.55 -7.89
C VAL A 272 -4.88 -9.94 -7.77
N LEU A 273 -4.07 -9.65 -8.80
CA LEU A 273 -2.61 -9.80 -8.75
C LEU A 273 -1.97 -8.41 -8.73
N PRO A 274 -1.52 -7.91 -7.57
CA PRO A 274 -0.94 -6.58 -7.46
C PRO A 274 0.23 -6.35 -8.42
N SER A 275 0.41 -5.12 -8.87
CA SER A 275 1.44 -4.79 -9.88
C SER A 275 2.85 -5.14 -9.41
N TRP A 276 3.14 -4.94 -8.11
CA TRP A 276 4.42 -5.24 -7.46
C TRP A 276 4.60 -6.70 -7.06
N ALA A 277 3.52 -7.46 -6.93
CA ALA A 277 3.53 -8.85 -6.47
C ALA A 277 3.86 -9.84 -7.60
N GLN A 278 4.70 -9.44 -8.58
CA GLN A 278 5.08 -10.34 -9.67
C GLN A 278 5.50 -11.69 -9.09
N ALA A 279 4.89 -12.76 -9.60
CA ALA A 279 5.27 -14.11 -9.28
C ALA A 279 6.79 -14.17 -9.41
N GLN A 280 7.50 -14.35 -8.29
CA GLN A 280 8.84 -14.86 -8.36
C GLN A 280 8.69 -16.10 -9.23
N LYS A 281 9.15 -16.04 -10.48
CA LYS A 281 9.45 -17.25 -11.22
C LYS A 281 10.38 -17.95 -10.26
N ARG A 282 9.86 -18.95 -9.53
CA ARG A 282 10.68 -20.02 -8.99
C ARG A 282 11.50 -20.38 -10.20
N LYS A 283 12.77 -20.00 -10.22
CA LYS A 283 13.73 -20.56 -11.15
C LYS A 283 13.66 -22.04 -10.81
N GLY A 284 12.77 -22.75 -11.50
CA GLY A 284 12.77 -24.19 -11.53
C GLY A 284 14.20 -24.50 -11.92
N LYS A 285 14.95 -25.03 -10.97
CA LYS A 285 16.11 -25.83 -11.30
C LYS A 285 15.56 -26.87 -12.27
N ASN A 286 15.77 -26.65 -13.57
CA ASN A 286 15.88 -27.76 -14.49
C ASN A 286 17.16 -28.49 -14.05
N LEU A 287 16.98 -29.37 -13.07
CA LEU A 287 17.83 -30.51 -12.81
C LEU A 287 17.05 -31.70 -13.37
N ALA A 288 17.75 -32.48 -14.20
CA ALA A 288 17.29 -33.63 -14.99
C ALA A 288 16.52 -33.22 -16.26
N GLN A 289 16.95 -33.55 -17.47
CA GLN A 289 17.77 -34.69 -17.93
C GLN A 289 18.91 -34.24 -18.85
#